data_AF-A0A9D6IQY7-F1
#
_entry.id   AF-A0A9D6IQY7-F1
#
_cell.length_a   1.000
_cell.length_b   1.000
_cell.length_c   1.000
_cell.angle_alpha   90.00
_cell.angle_beta   90.00
_cell.angle_gamma   90.00
#
_symmetry.space_group_name_H-M   'P 1'
#
loop_
_entity.id
_entity.type
_entity.pdbx_description
1 polymer ?
#
loop_
_entity_poly.entity_id
_entity_poly.type
_entity_poly.pdbx_seq_one_letter_code
_entity_poly.pdbx_strand_id
1 'polypeptide(L)'
;APGTVAGGLTEIYQEGLRLPMVKLYRAGRPCEDLFEILRANIRVPDKTLGDLRAQAAANFVGVRRMKEAFERYGREVVDGATAALMDQSERRIRDGLARFPDGTYTGEDFVDDDGIDDRPIRVVVNVRKKGDSATVDFEGTSPQVRGNVNCPIATTHAAVYYAIIATIDPHVAPNSGCYRPFRVEAAPGTVVNPLPPGAVQARTNTSQKISEATFRALARALPDRVTAGSHGNIMTNAFSGWQPGTRKRFVCIDIQGGGAGARPTKDGRDGQDSHLARFMNTPVEAEELEYPIRVERYEFIPDTGGAGRFRGALALRRDIRALAEMTFSRYADRQKFPPFGVLGGKDGAPGATLINGERARSKGIDRLKPGDVVSLRTPGAGGYGDPRQRDPEFVRRDVRDGKVSPDAAKRDYGIDA
;
A
#
# COMPACT_ATOMS: atom_id res chain seq x y z
N ALA A 1 10.59 -5.57 -16.29
CA ALA A 1 11.20 -4.27 -16.68
C ALA A 1 12.21 -3.80 -15.63
N PRO A 2 13.04 -2.77 -15.89
CA PRO A 2 13.88 -2.17 -14.85
C PRO A 2 13.07 -1.72 -13.63
N GLY A 3 13.67 -1.80 -12.43
CA GLY A 3 13.04 -1.36 -11.18
C GLY A 3 11.98 -2.28 -10.59
N THR A 4 11.59 -3.39 -11.23
CA THR A 4 10.48 -4.26 -10.78
C THR A 4 9.13 -3.54 -10.68
N VAL A 5 8.96 -2.44 -11.44
CA VAL A 5 7.77 -1.57 -11.41
C VAL A 5 7.02 -1.51 -12.75
N ALA A 6 7.04 -2.57 -13.55
CA ALA A 6 6.28 -2.56 -14.78
C ALA A 6 4.81 -2.90 -14.55
N GLY A 7 3.92 -2.16 -15.20
CA GLY A 7 2.56 -2.60 -15.46
C GLY A 7 2.48 -3.55 -16.66
N GLY A 8 1.47 -4.40 -16.68
CA GLY A 8 1.09 -5.17 -17.87
C GLY A 8 1.95 -6.41 -18.17
N LEU A 9 2.65 -6.95 -17.17
CA LEU A 9 3.28 -8.27 -17.29
C LEU A 9 2.21 -9.36 -17.19
N THR A 10 2.32 -10.40 -18.02
CA THR A 10 1.28 -11.44 -18.16
C THR A 10 1.58 -12.73 -17.42
N GLU A 11 2.87 -13.00 -17.20
CA GLU A 11 3.32 -14.23 -16.57
C GLU A 11 4.31 -13.95 -15.46
N ILE A 12 4.26 -14.75 -14.38
CA ILE A 12 5.18 -14.64 -13.25
C ILE A 12 6.66 -14.75 -13.66
N TYR A 13 6.95 -15.42 -14.78
CA TYR A 13 8.30 -15.56 -15.33
C TYR A 13 8.87 -14.26 -15.89
N GLN A 14 8.02 -13.29 -16.22
CA GLN A 14 8.43 -11.96 -16.70
C GLN A 14 8.80 -11.01 -15.54
N GLU A 15 8.51 -11.41 -14.30
CA GLU A 15 8.62 -10.57 -13.10
C GLU A 15 10.01 -10.56 -12.46
N GLY A 16 10.94 -11.33 -13.02
CA GLY A 16 12.34 -11.39 -12.61
C GLY A 16 12.76 -12.77 -12.12
N LEU A 17 13.88 -12.80 -11.39
CA LEU A 17 14.44 -14.05 -10.87
C LEU A 17 13.55 -14.62 -9.76
N ARG A 18 13.10 -15.87 -9.95
CA ARG A 18 12.32 -16.61 -8.96
C ARG A 18 13.18 -17.69 -8.33
N LEU A 19 13.50 -17.52 -7.06
CA LEU A 19 14.25 -18.51 -6.29
C LEU A 19 13.27 -19.41 -5.51
N PRO A 20 13.40 -20.75 -5.61
CA PRO A 20 12.72 -21.65 -4.68
C PRO A 20 13.31 -21.52 -3.27
N MET A 21 12.78 -22.26 -2.31
CA MET A 21 13.30 -22.30 -0.94
C MET A 21 14.72 -22.91 -0.93
N VAL A 22 15.74 -22.06 -1.09
CA VAL A 22 17.16 -22.43 -1.10
C VAL A 22 17.92 -21.69 0.00
N LYS A 23 19.04 -22.26 0.45
CA LYS A 23 19.87 -21.66 1.50
C LYS A 23 20.78 -20.58 0.89
N LEU A 24 20.63 -19.34 1.35
CA LEU A 24 21.55 -18.24 1.04
C LEU A 24 22.88 -18.34 1.80
N TYR A 25 22.82 -18.88 3.04
CA TYR A 25 23.99 -19.14 3.88
C TYR A 25 23.95 -20.59 4.40
N ARG A 26 25.11 -21.24 4.49
CA ARG A 26 25.29 -22.57 5.09
C ARG A 26 26.36 -22.49 6.17
N ALA A 27 26.01 -22.90 7.40
CA ALA A 27 26.90 -22.83 8.57
C ALA A 27 27.54 -21.43 8.75
N GLY A 28 26.74 -20.36 8.57
CA GLY A 28 27.20 -18.97 8.69
C GLY A 28 28.01 -18.44 7.50
N ARG A 29 28.32 -19.26 6.50
CA ARG A 29 29.06 -18.84 5.30
C ARG A 29 28.12 -18.62 4.10
N PRO A 30 28.35 -17.58 3.28
CA PRO A 30 27.55 -17.33 2.08
C PRO A 30 27.69 -18.49 1.08
N CYS A 31 26.58 -18.82 0.40
CA CYS A 31 26.61 -19.72 -0.75
C CYS A 31 27.03 -18.91 -2.00
N GLU A 32 28.33 -18.84 -2.28
CA GLU A 32 28.89 -17.98 -3.33
C GLU A 32 28.25 -18.21 -4.70
N ASP A 33 28.02 -19.46 -5.11
CA ASP A 33 27.36 -19.78 -6.38
C ASP A 33 25.99 -19.10 -6.53
N LEU A 34 25.22 -19.00 -5.43
CA LEU A 34 23.92 -18.33 -5.45
C LEU A 34 24.08 -16.81 -5.55
N PHE A 35 25.08 -16.23 -4.89
CA PHE A 35 25.41 -14.81 -5.01
C PHE A 35 25.87 -14.46 -6.44
N GLU A 36 26.62 -15.33 -7.11
CA GLU A 36 27.01 -15.15 -8.51
C GLU A 36 25.82 -15.24 -9.47
N ILE A 37 24.92 -16.22 -9.28
CA ILE A 37 23.66 -16.30 -10.04
C ILE A 37 22.85 -15.01 -9.87
N LEU A 38 22.72 -14.51 -8.64
CA LEU A 38 22.02 -13.26 -8.35
C LEU A 38 22.70 -12.07 -9.05
N ARG A 39 24.03 -11.94 -8.91
CA ARG A 39 24.80 -10.86 -9.53
C ARG A 39 24.61 -10.81 -11.05
N ALA A 40 24.65 -11.97 -11.70
CA ALA A 40 24.52 -12.07 -13.16
C ALA A 40 23.12 -11.68 -13.68
N ASN A 41 22.07 -11.83 -12.86
CA ASN A 41 20.68 -11.62 -13.26
C ASN A 41 20.08 -10.28 -12.81
N ILE A 42 20.86 -9.43 -12.12
CA ILE A 42 20.40 -8.16 -11.55
C ILE A 42 21.12 -6.98 -12.22
N ARG A 43 20.36 -5.94 -12.60
CA ARG A 43 20.89 -4.76 -13.31
C ARG A 43 21.80 -3.87 -12.45
N VAL A 44 21.50 -3.77 -11.16
CA VAL A 44 22.28 -3.01 -10.16
C VAL A 44 22.62 -3.95 -9.00
N PRO A 45 23.56 -4.89 -9.23
CA PRO A 45 23.76 -6.01 -8.32
C PRO A 45 24.28 -5.57 -6.97
N ASP A 46 25.18 -4.59 -6.90
CA ASP A 46 25.81 -4.18 -5.63
C ASP A 46 24.79 -3.69 -4.59
N LYS A 47 23.79 -2.89 -5.03
CA LYS A 47 22.69 -2.44 -4.16
C LYS A 47 21.88 -3.64 -3.64
N THR A 48 21.44 -4.51 -4.55
CA THR A 48 20.57 -5.65 -4.19
C THR A 48 21.29 -6.69 -3.33
N LEU A 49 22.55 -7.00 -3.63
CA LEU A 49 23.36 -7.91 -2.82
C LEU A 49 23.71 -7.30 -1.47
N GLY A 50 23.87 -5.98 -1.39
CA GLY A 50 23.97 -5.24 -0.13
C GLY A 50 22.76 -5.49 0.76
N ASP A 51 21.55 -5.32 0.21
CA ASP A 51 20.29 -5.58 0.95
C ASP A 51 20.18 -7.03 1.45
N LEU A 52 20.55 -8.01 0.61
CA LEU A 52 20.53 -9.42 1.01
C LEU A 52 21.50 -9.70 2.16
N ARG A 53 22.70 -9.10 2.14
CA ARG A 53 23.68 -9.21 3.23
C ARG A 53 23.17 -8.53 4.50
N ALA A 54 22.53 -7.37 4.39
CA ALA A 54 21.95 -6.65 5.52
C ALA A 54 20.81 -7.47 6.19
N GLN A 55 19.92 -8.08 5.40
CA GLN A 55 18.88 -8.97 5.90
C GLN A 55 19.47 -10.20 6.61
N ALA A 56 20.53 -10.81 6.04
CA ALA A 56 21.22 -11.92 6.69
C ALA A 56 21.88 -11.51 8.02
N ALA A 57 22.53 -10.35 8.07
CA ALA A 57 23.13 -9.81 9.29
C ALA A 57 22.10 -9.59 10.41
N ALA A 58 20.93 -9.03 10.09
CA ALA A 58 19.83 -8.87 11.04
C ALA A 58 19.39 -10.23 11.61
N ASN A 59 19.24 -11.24 10.75
CA ASN A 59 18.89 -12.60 11.18
C ASN A 59 19.96 -13.22 12.08
N PHE A 60 21.25 -13.00 11.83
CA PHE A 60 22.32 -13.50 12.70
C PHE A 60 22.26 -12.89 14.11
N VAL A 61 21.92 -11.60 14.21
CA VAL A 61 21.67 -10.96 15.51
C VAL A 61 20.47 -11.61 16.21
N GLY A 62 19.38 -11.85 15.49
CA GLY A 62 18.20 -12.56 16.01
C GLY A 62 18.54 -13.95 16.55
N VAL A 63 19.30 -14.74 15.80
CA VAL A 63 19.78 -16.08 16.23
C VAL A 63 20.60 -15.99 17.50
N ARG A 64 21.53 -15.02 17.58
CA ARG A 64 22.35 -14.83 18.80
C ARG A 64 21.48 -14.51 20.01
N ARG A 65 20.53 -13.57 19.88
CA ARG A 65 19.63 -13.18 20.98
C ARG A 65 18.73 -14.33 21.43
N MET A 66 18.24 -15.14 20.50
CA MET A 66 17.47 -16.33 20.84
C MET A 66 18.33 -17.35 21.60
N LYS A 67 19.58 -17.60 21.18
CA LYS A 67 20.50 -18.48 21.91
C LYS A 67 20.75 -17.98 23.34
N GLU A 68 21.04 -16.70 23.51
CA GLU A 68 21.21 -16.07 24.84
C GLU A 68 19.96 -16.27 25.72
N ALA A 69 18.76 -16.17 25.15
CA ALA A 69 17.51 -16.42 25.87
C ALA A 69 17.36 -17.89 26.29
N PHE A 70 17.65 -18.83 25.40
CA PHE A 70 17.61 -20.27 25.70
C PHE A 70 18.66 -20.67 26.75
N GLU A 71 19.86 -20.12 26.69
CA GLU A 71 20.93 -20.36 27.66
C GLU A 71 20.56 -19.83 29.05
N ARG A 72 19.96 -18.64 29.12
CA ARG A 72 19.60 -17.99 30.38
C ARG A 72 18.36 -18.57 31.05
N TYR A 73 17.32 -18.86 30.27
CA TYR A 73 16.00 -19.21 30.81
C TYR A 73 15.63 -20.69 30.62
N GLY A 74 16.37 -21.43 29.80
CA GLY A 74 16.06 -22.80 29.47
C GLY A 74 14.92 -22.92 28.45
N ARG A 75 14.84 -24.09 27.82
CA ARG A 75 13.89 -24.37 26.73
C ARG A 75 12.44 -24.25 27.15
N GLU A 76 12.08 -24.84 28.29
CA GLU A 76 10.69 -24.90 28.75
C GLU A 76 10.10 -23.51 28.99
N VAL A 77 10.89 -22.60 29.56
CA VAL A 77 10.46 -21.22 29.82
C VAL A 77 10.28 -20.45 28.51
N VAL A 78 11.21 -20.58 27.56
CA VAL A 78 11.12 -19.88 26.27
C VAL A 78 9.94 -20.38 25.43
N ASP A 79 9.76 -21.70 25.35
CA ASP A 79 8.65 -22.31 24.63
C ASP A 79 7.31 -21.95 25.29
N GLY A 80 7.22 -22.02 26.63
CA GLY A 80 6.04 -21.63 27.39
C GLY A 80 5.68 -20.15 27.24
N ALA A 81 6.68 -19.25 27.29
CA ALA A 81 6.47 -17.82 27.08
C ALA A 81 6.00 -17.52 25.64
N THR A 82 6.54 -18.23 24.65
CA THR A 82 6.14 -18.10 23.25
C THR A 82 4.67 -18.47 23.05
N ALA A 83 4.26 -19.62 23.62
CA ALA A 83 2.86 -20.05 23.59
C ALA A 83 1.94 -19.05 24.32
N ALA A 84 2.33 -18.60 25.52
CA ALA A 84 1.56 -17.64 26.31
C ALA A 84 1.34 -16.30 25.57
N LEU A 85 2.35 -15.81 24.85
CA LEU A 85 2.24 -14.59 24.02
C LEU A 85 1.26 -14.77 22.86
N MET A 86 1.26 -15.94 22.20
CA MET A 86 0.30 -16.23 21.14
C MET A 86 -1.12 -16.36 21.69
N ASP A 87 -1.29 -17.08 22.80
CA ASP A 87 -2.62 -17.29 23.41
C ASP A 87 -3.19 -15.97 23.98
N GLN A 88 -2.33 -15.08 24.49
CA GLN A 88 -2.75 -13.75 24.92
C GLN A 88 -3.26 -12.91 23.75
N SER A 89 -2.54 -12.91 22.63
CA SER A 89 -2.98 -12.21 21.41
C SER A 89 -4.28 -12.78 20.87
N GLU A 90 -4.45 -14.11 20.87
CA GLU A 90 -5.70 -14.76 20.50
C GLU A 90 -6.86 -14.31 21.38
N ARG A 91 -6.72 -14.36 22.71
CA ARG A 91 -7.76 -13.93 23.66
C ARG A 91 -8.19 -12.49 23.42
N ARG A 92 -7.24 -11.57 23.24
CA ARG A 92 -7.54 -10.15 22.98
C ARG A 92 -8.37 -9.95 21.71
N ILE A 93 -8.04 -10.66 20.64
CA ILE A 93 -8.81 -10.60 19.40
C ILE A 93 -10.21 -11.20 19.59
N ARG A 94 -10.32 -12.36 20.24
CA ARG A 94 -11.62 -12.99 20.54
C ARG A 94 -12.52 -12.10 21.38
N ASP A 95 -11.99 -11.47 22.43
CA ASP A 95 -12.72 -10.50 23.26
C ASP A 95 -13.19 -9.29 22.45
N GLY A 96 -12.36 -8.83 21.52
CA GLY A 96 -12.71 -7.78 20.59
C GLY A 96 -13.82 -8.18 19.62
N LEU A 97 -13.78 -9.40 19.09
CA LEU A 97 -14.84 -9.98 18.27
C LEU A 97 -16.12 -10.16 19.07
N ALA A 98 -16.08 -10.62 20.31
CA ALA A 98 -17.29 -10.82 21.13
C ALA A 98 -18.11 -9.52 21.31
N ARG A 99 -17.46 -8.35 21.30
CA ARG A 99 -18.11 -7.02 21.39
C ARG A 99 -18.61 -6.47 20.05
N PHE A 100 -18.15 -7.04 18.95
CA PHE A 100 -18.57 -6.66 17.60
C PHE A 100 -19.96 -7.26 17.32
N PRO A 101 -20.94 -6.56 16.73
CA PRO A 101 -22.25 -7.18 16.49
C PRO A 101 -22.17 -8.37 15.50
N ASP A 102 -22.96 -9.41 15.76
CA ASP A 102 -23.09 -10.53 14.81
C ASP A 102 -23.77 -10.07 13.52
N GLY A 103 -23.29 -10.58 12.38
CA GLY A 103 -23.83 -10.21 11.08
C GLY A 103 -22.92 -10.50 9.91
N THR A 104 -23.41 -10.14 8.72
CA THR A 104 -22.65 -10.18 7.47
C THR A 104 -22.43 -8.75 7.01
N TYR A 105 -21.16 -8.41 6.81
CA TYR A 105 -20.72 -7.09 6.39
C TYR A 105 -19.97 -7.20 5.07
N THR A 106 -20.45 -6.50 4.05
CA THR A 106 -19.85 -6.53 2.71
C THR A 106 -19.28 -5.17 2.38
N GLY A 107 -18.05 -5.17 1.88
CA GLY A 107 -17.40 -3.99 1.32
C GLY A 107 -16.83 -4.33 -0.05
N GLU A 108 -16.79 -3.33 -0.91
CA GLU A 108 -16.23 -3.46 -2.25
C GLU A 108 -15.34 -2.27 -2.59
N ASP A 109 -14.35 -2.56 -3.43
CA ASP A 109 -13.46 -1.58 -4.01
C ASP A 109 -12.97 -2.08 -5.39
N PHE A 110 -12.28 -1.22 -6.14
CA PHE A 110 -11.88 -1.47 -7.51
C PHE A 110 -10.40 -1.18 -7.72
N VAL A 111 -9.74 -2.09 -8.43
CA VAL A 111 -8.48 -1.78 -9.12
C VAL A 111 -8.86 -1.20 -10.48
N ASP A 112 -8.26 -0.07 -10.86
CA ASP A 112 -8.64 0.68 -12.07
C ASP A 112 -8.57 -0.15 -13.37
N ASP A 113 -7.53 -0.98 -13.52
CA ASP A 113 -7.18 -1.78 -14.70
C ASP A 113 -6.01 -2.73 -14.39
N ASP A 114 -5.68 -3.67 -15.28
CA ASP A 114 -4.53 -4.57 -15.15
C ASP A 114 -3.27 -4.10 -15.92
N GLY A 115 -3.33 -2.93 -16.56
CA GLY A 115 -2.27 -2.39 -17.42
C GLY A 115 -2.26 -2.95 -18.86
N ILE A 116 -3.18 -3.87 -19.19
CA ILE A 116 -3.37 -4.44 -20.54
C ILE A 116 -4.76 -4.09 -21.05
N ASP A 117 -5.77 -4.37 -20.23
CA ASP A 117 -7.18 -4.12 -20.47
C ASP A 117 -7.68 -3.01 -19.53
N ASP A 118 -8.46 -2.08 -20.06
CA ASP A 118 -8.93 -0.91 -19.33
C ASP A 118 -10.15 -1.19 -18.43
N ARG A 119 -10.64 -2.44 -18.40
CA ARG A 119 -11.77 -2.85 -17.56
C ARG A 119 -11.43 -2.80 -16.05
N PRO A 120 -12.30 -2.19 -15.24
CA PRO A 120 -12.19 -2.24 -13.78
C PRO A 120 -12.23 -3.66 -13.23
N ILE A 121 -11.47 -3.89 -12.16
CA ILE A 121 -11.38 -5.19 -11.50
C ILE A 121 -11.97 -5.04 -10.11
N ARG A 122 -13.08 -5.75 -9.86
CA ARG A 122 -13.84 -5.66 -8.63
C ARG A 122 -13.24 -6.56 -7.56
N VAL A 123 -13.06 -6.02 -6.36
CA VAL A 123 -12.64 -6.74 -5.15
C VAL A 123 -13.76 -6.61 -4.13
N VAL A 124 -14.32 -7.74 -3.70
CA VAL A 124 -15.40 -7.82 -2.71
C VAL A 124 -14.88 -8.58 -1.49
N VAL A 125 -15.17 -8.05 -0.30
CA VAL A 125 -14.85 -8.69 0.98
C VAL A 125 -16.13 -8.86 1.77
N ASN A 126 -16.45 -10.10 2.14
CA ASN A 126 -17.60 -10.45 2.97
C ASN A 126 -17.12 -10.94 4.33
N VAL A 127 -17.34 -10.15 5.38
CA VAL A 127 -17.03 -10.50 6.76
C VAL A 127 -18.29 -11.05 7.44
N ARG A 128 -18.34 -12.37 7.66
CA ARG A 128 -19.40 -13.05 8.42
C ARG A 128 -18.91 -13.25 9.85
N LYS A 129 -19.41 -12.43 10.76
CA LYS A 129 -19.02 -12.48 12.17
C LYS A 129 -20.08 -13.16 13.02
N LYS A 130 -19.62 -14.10 13.86
CA LYS A 130 -20.46 -14.83 14.82
C LYS A 130 -19.70 -15.08 16.13
N GLY A 131 -20.24 -14.59 17.24
CA GLY A 131 -19.64 -14.77 18.57
C GLY A 131 -18.25 -14.16 18.67
N ASP A 132 -17.23 -14.97 18.91
CA ASP A 132 -15.82 -14.57 19.04
C ASP A 132 -14.97 -14.94 17.82
N SER A 133 -15.61 -15.24 16.68
CA SER A 133 -14.97 -15.70 15.45
C SER A 133 -15.54 -15.00 14.22
N ALA A 134 -14.76 -14.97 13.13
CA ALA A 134 -15.24 -14.46 11.85
C ALA A 134 -14.72 -15.27 10.66
N THR A 135 -15.58 -15.45 9.67
CA THR A 135 -15.21 -15.98 8.35
C THR A 135 -15.21 -14.84 7.34
N VAL A 136 -14.15 -14.76 6.55
CA VAL A 136 -13.99 -13.77 5.48
C VAL A 136 -13.89 -14.50 4.16
N ASP A 137 -14.74 -14.15 3.21
CA ASP A 137 -14.61 -14.62 1.82
C ASP A 137 -14.67 -13.47 0.80
N PHE A 138 -14.46 -13.86 -0.44
CA PHE A 138 -14.33 -12.96 -1.58
C PHE A 138 -15.36 -13.25 -2.68
N GLU A 139 -16.51 -13.81 -2.32
CA GLU A 139 -17.61 -14.02 -3.28
C GLU A 139 -18.00 -12.69 -3.94
N GLY A 140 -18.10 -12.69 -5.27
CA GLY A 140 -18.35 -11.49 -6.08
C GLY A 140 -17.10 -10.76 -6.59
N THR A 141 -15.91 -11.19 -6.18
CA THR A 141 -14.62 -10.70 -6.70
C THR A 141 -14.37 -11.18 -8.13
N SER A 142 -13.72 -10.34 -8.94
CA SER A 142 -13.37 -10.64 -10.32
C SER A 142 -12.46 -11.88 -10.45
N PRO A 143 -12.56 -12.60 -11.58
CA PRO A 143 -11.62 -13.67 -11.91
C PRO A 143 -10.19 -13.10 -12.04
N GLN A 144 -9.20 -13.99 -11.99
CA GLN A 144 -7.81 -13.66 -12.29
C GLN A 144 -7.72 -12.91 -13.63
N VAL A 145 -6.89 -11.88 -13.66
CA VAL A 145 -6.67 -11.03 -14.84
C VAL A 145 -5.34 -11.35 -15.49
N ARG A 146 -5.17 -10.85 -16.73
CA ARG A 146 -3.96 -11.10 -17.52
C ARG A 146 -2.77 -10.32 -16.96
N GLY A 147 -2.97 -9.06 -16.63
CA GLY A 147 -1.92 -8.20 -16.09
C GLY A 147 -1.50 -8.58 -14.68
N ASN A 148 -0.43 -7.95 -14.20
CA ASN A 148 0.30 -8.35 -13.00
C ASN A 148 -0.23 -7.81 -11.67
N VAL A 149 -1.52 -7.46 -11.64
CA VAL A 149 -2.18 -6.97 -10.42
C VAL A 149 -2.74 -8.10 -9.56
N ASN A 150 -2.64 -9.36 -9.97
CA ASN A 150 -3.18 -10.47 -9.20
C ASN A 150 -2.49 -10.61 -7.83
N CYS A 151 -3.27 -10.90 -6.78
CA CYS A 151 -2.84 -10.94 -5.39
C CYS A 151 -2.82 -12.38 -4.88
N PRO A 152 -1.63 -12.98 -4.64
CA PRO A 152 -1.50 -14.32 -4.06
C PRO A 152 -2.23 -14.43 -2.72
N ILE A 153 -2.74 -15.63 -2.41
CA ILE A 153 -3.53 -15.88 -1.19
C ILE A 153 -2.83 -15.44 0.09
N ALA A 154 -1.51 -15.58 0.19
CA ALA A 154 -0.74 -15.13 1.36
C ALA A 154 -0.82 -13.60 1.56
N THR A 155 -0.79 -12.83 0.47
CA THR A 155 -0.94 -11.36 0.53
C THR A 155 -2.40 -10.97 0.81
N THR A 156 -3.36 -11.70 0.25
CA THR A 156 -4.79 -11.56 0.56
C THR A 156 -5.08 -11.77 2.05
N HIS A 157 -4.55 -12.84 2.64
CA HIS A 157 -4.62 -13.08 4.09
C HIS A 157 -4.01 -11.94 4.90
N ALA A 158 -2.81 -11.50 4.54
CA ALA A 158 -2.14 -10.40 5.23
C ALA A 158 -2.97 -9.10 5.23
N ALA A 159 -3.57 -8.74 4.09
CA ALA A 159 -4.41 -7.55 3.96
C ALA A 159 -5.66 -7.61 4.85
N VAL A 160 -6.36 -8.75 4.86
CA VAL A 160 -7.53 -8.98 5.72
C VAL A 160 -7.15 -8.94 7.20
N TYR A 161 -6.11 -9.67 7.59
CA TYR A 161 -5.67 -9.70 8.99
C TYR A 161 -5.27 -8.32 9.48
N TYR A 162 -4.50 -7.57 8.68
CA TYR A 162 -4.15 -6.19 9.00
C TYR A 162 -5.39 -5.34 9.26
N ALA A 163 -6.34 -5.32 8.32
CA ALA A 163 -7.51 -4.45 8.43
C ALA A 163 -8.38 -4.81 9.64
N ILE A 164 -8.70 -6.10 9.82
CA ILE A 164 -9.56 -6.55 10.90
C ILE A 164 -8.88 -6.38 12.27
N ILE A 165 -7.62 -6.79 12.42
CA ILE A 165 -6.90 -6.66 13.70
C ILE A 165 -6.75 -5.19 14.09
N ALA A 166 -6.39 -4.32 13.14
CA ALA A 166 -6.23 -2.89 13.41
C ALA A 166 -7.55 -2.23 13.86
N THR A 167 -8.69 -2.69 13.37
CA THR A 167 -10.01 -2.20 13.80
C THR A 167 -10.43 -2.78 15.16
N ILE A 168 -10.13 -4.06 15.43
CA ILE A 168 -10.57 -4.74 16.65
C ILE A 168 -9.71 -4.37 17.86
N ASP A 169 -8.40 -4.44 17.73
CA ASP A 169 -7.45 -4.12 18.79
C ASP A 169 -6.12 -3.60 18.19
N PRO A 170 -5.98 -2.28 17.98
CA PRO A 170 -4.77 -1.70 17.42
C PRO A 170 -3.54 -1.79 18.34
N HIS A 171 -3.70 -2.26 19.58
CA HIS A 171 -2.64 -2.36 20.59
C HIS A 171 -2.26 -3.82 20.89
N VAL A 172 -2.80 -4.80 20.16
CA VAL A 172 -2.40 -6.20 20.30
C VAL A 172 -0.98 -6.40 19.76
N ALA A 173 -0.20 -7.26 20.39
CA ALA A 173 1.09 -7.66 19.84
C ALA A 173 0.84 -8.56 18.62
N PRO A 174 1.33 -8.19 17.41
CA PRO A 174 1.04 -8.96 16.21
C PRO A 174 1.81 -10.28 16.22
N ASN A 175 1.09 -11.39 16.22
CA ASN A 175 1.62 -12.75 16.06
C ASN A 175 0.53 -13.68 15.51
N SER A 176 0.87 -14.96 15.28
CA SER A 176 -0.05 -15.94 14.70
C SER A 176 -1.28 -16.26 15.57
N GLY A 177 -1.23 -15.95 16.87
CA GLY A 177 -2.39 -16.04 17.76
C GLY A 177 -3.53 -15.14 17.33
N CYS A 178 -3.23 -13.95 16.78
CA CYS A 178 -4.24 -13.04 16.26
C CYS A 178 -5.04 -13.62 15.09
N TYR A 179 -4.51 -14.63 14.38
CA TYR A 179 -5.15 -15.17 13.17
C TYR A 179 -6.10 -16.33 13.49
N ARG A 180 -5.89 -17.04 14.61
CA ARG A 180 -6.66 -18.23 15.01
C ARG A 180 -8.18 -18.02 15.06
N PRO A 181 -8.72 -16.83 15.42
CA PRO A 181 -10.18 -16.60 15.42
C PRO A 181 -10.79 -16.37 14.03
N PHE A 182 -9.97 -16.34 12.98
CA PHE A 182 -10.40 -16.01 11.62
C PHE A 182 -10.26 -17.21 10.68
N ARG A 183 -11.22 -17.33 9.77
CA ARG A 183 -11.13 -18.19 8.58
C ARG A 183 -11.20 -17.30 7.35
N VAL A 184 -10.15 -17.27 6.52
CA VAL A 184 -10.09 -16.41 5.32
C VAL A 184 -9.96 -17.29 4.08
N GLU A 185 -10.96 -17.21 3.19
CA GLU A 185 -11.09 -18.11 2.04
C GLU A 185 -11.31 -17.34 0.74
N ALA A 186 -10.59 -17.71 -0.31
CA ALA A 186 -10.81 -17.18 -1.65
C ALA A 186 -10.75 -18.31 -2.67
N ALA A 187 -11.69 -18.32 -3.60
CA ALA A 187 -11.72 -19.32 -4.67
C ALA A 187 -10.44 -19.22 -5.54
N PRO A 188 -9.74 -20.33 -5.84
CA PRO A 188 -8.62 -20.34 -6.77
C PRO A 188 -9.02 -19.81 -8.15
N GLY A 189 -8.11 -19.12 -8.83
CA GLY A 189 -8.36 -18.52 -10.15
C GLY A 189 -9.09 -17.17 -10.10
N THR A 190 -9.20 -16.57 -8.92
CA THR A 190 -9.68 -15.18 -8.75
C THR A 190 -8.50 -14.20 -8.66
N VAL A 191 -8.76 -12.90 -8.82
CA VAL A 191 -7.69 -11.88 -8.68
C VAL A 191 -7.05 -11.86 -7.29
N VAL A 192 -7.72 -12.41 -6.27
CA VAL A 192 -7.24 -12.50 -4.87
C VAL A 192 -6.71 -13.89 -4.48
N ASN A 193 -6.74 -14.85 -5.40
CA ASN A 193 -6.13 -16.17 -5.27
C ASN A 193 -5.76 -16.73 -6.66
N PRO A 194 -4.79 -16.13 -7.37
CA PRO A 194 -4.42 -16.51 -8.72
C PRO A 194 -3.69 -17.85 -8.79
N LEU A 195 -3.84 -18.51 -9.93
CA LEU A 195 -3.13 -19.71 -10.32
C LEU A 195 -1.92 -19.38 -11.22
N PRO A 196 -0.81 -20.12 -11.11
CA PRO A 196 0.25 -20.07 -12.10
C PRO A 196 -0.29 -20.32 -13.53
N PRO A 197 0.26 -19.65 -14.56
CA PRO A 197 1.42 -18.76 -14.53
C PRO A 197 1.10 -17.28 -14.27
N GLY A 198 -0.08 -16.94 -13.71
CA GLY A 198 -0.52 -15.55 -13.52
C GLY A 198 0.51 -14.66 -12.80
N ALA A 199 0.68 -13.44 -13.33
CA ALA A 199 1.62 -12.44 -12.83
C ALA A 199 1.08 -11.70 -11.58
N VAL A 200 1.96 -11.36 -10.63
CA VAL A 200 1.62 -10.91 -9.26
C VAL A 200 2.50 -9.78 -8.71
N GLN A 201 3.34 -9.15 -9.53
CA GLN A 201 4.31 -8.13 -9.11
C GLN A 201 3.63 -6.87 -8.59
N ALA A 202 2.55 -6.42 -9.24
CA ALA A 202 1.76 -5.25 -8.84
C ALA A 202 0.60 -5.59 -7.88
N ARG A 203 0.65 -6.77 -7.23
CA ARG A 203 -0.34 -7.23 -6.22
C ARG A 203 -0.59 -6.23 -5.10
N THR A 204 0.39 -5.37 -4.82
CA THR A 204 0.31 -4.34 -3.78
C THR A 204 -0.91 -3.46 -3.97
N ASN A 205 -1.23 -3.05 -5.21
CA ASN A 205 -2.45 -2.27 -5.49
C ASN A 205 -3.72 -3.06 -5.14
N THR A 206 -3.82 -4.32 -5.54
CA THR A 206 -4.97 -5.16 -5.20
C THR A 206 -5.09 -5.40 -3.69
N SER A 207 -3.97 -5.62 -2.99
CA SER A 207 -3.99 -5.78 -1.54
C SER A 207 -4.43 -4.52 -0.78
N GLN A 208 -4.18 -3.34 -1.34
CA GLN A 208 -4.74 -2.08 -0.85
C GLN A 208 -6.27 -2.10 -0.98
N LYS A 209 -6.81 -2.55 -2.13
CA LYS A 209 -8.28 -2.69 -2.32
C LYS A 209 -8.92 -3.68 -1.37
N ILE A 210 -8.23 -4.79 -1.07
CA ILE A 210 -8.69 -5.75 -0.06
C ILE A 210 -8.79 -5.06 1.31
N SER A 211 -7.77 -4.30 1.71
CA SER A 211 -7.77 -3.57 3.00
C SER A 211 -8.89 -2.53 3.05
N GLU A 212 -9.00 -1.71 2.01
CA GLU A 212 -10.02 -0.65 1.87
C GLU A 212 -11.45 -1.22 1.83
N ALA A 213 -11.69 -2.29 1.06
CA ALA A 213 -12.96 -3.01 1.05
C ALA A 213 -13.28 -3.62 2.42
N THR A 214 -12.28 -4.14 3.14
CA THR A 214 -12.46 -4.66 4.50
C THR A 214 -12.86 -3.54 5.46
N PHE A 215 -12.19 -2.39 5.44
CA PHE A 215 -12.59 -1.24 6.23
C PHE A 215 -14.00 -0.77 5.86
N ARG A 216 -14.32 -0.70 4.57
CA ARG A 216 -15.65 -0.33 4.09
C ARG A 216 -16.74 -1.28 4.60
N ALA A 217 -16.48 -2.57 4.64
CA ALA A 217 -17.40 -3.56 5.22
C ALA A 217 -17.66 -3.26 6.70
N LEU A 218 -16.60 -2.98 7.46
CA LEU A 218 -16.68 -2.75 8.90
C LEU A 218 -17.21 -1.35 9.28
N ALA A 219 -17.18 -0.38 8.37
CA ALA A 219 -17.47 1.03 8.66
C ALA A 219 -18.84 1.29 9.30
N ARG A 220 -19.87 0.54 8.90
CA ARG A 220 -21.22 0.69 9.49
C ARG A 220 -21.35 0.04 10.86
N ALA A 221 -20.59 -1.02 11.10
CA ALA A 221 -20.73 -1.85 12.27
C ALA A 221 -19.80 -1.43 13.42
N LEU A 222 -18.70 -0.75 13.08
CA LEU A 222 -17.75 -0.17 14.02
C LEU A 222 -17.44 1.29 13.61
N PRO A 223 -18.45 2.18 13.56
CA PRO A 223 -18.28 3.54 13.07
C PRO A 223 -17.16 4.28 13.81
N ASP A 224 -17.07 4.13 15.13
CA ASP A 224 -16.07 4.84 15.95
C ASP A 224 -14.64 4.26 15.86
N ARG A 225 -14.41 3.21 15.04
CA ARG A 225 -13.11 2.54 14.92
C ARG A 225 -12.57 2.45 13.49
N VAL A 226 -13.37 2.82 12.50
CA VAL A 226 -13.03 2.70 11.09
C VAL A 226 -12.81 4.09 10.49
N THR A 227 -11.81 4.20 9.60
CA THR A 227 -11.54 5.44 8.87
C THR A 227 -12.31 5.47 7.55
N ALA A 228 -12.45 6.66 6.97
CA ALA A 228 -12.76 6.78 5.55
C ALA A 228 -11.68 6.12 4.69
N GLY A 229 -11.92 6.01 3.38
CA GLY A 229 -10.94 5.47 2.44
C GLY A 229 -9.66 6.30 2.43
N SER A 230 -8.50 5.65 2.50
CA SER A 230 -7.20 6.31 2.38
C SER A 230 -6.84 6.51 0.91
N HIS A 231 -5.63 7.01 0.62
CA HIS A 231 -5.13 7.01 -0.74
C HIS A 231 -5.18 5.62 -1.41
N GLY A 232 -5.18 4.51 -0.66
CA GLY A 232 -5.57 3.17 -1.13
C GLY A 232 -4.90 2.71 -2.43
N ASN A 233 -3.67 3.14 -2.67
CA ASN A 233 -2.85 2.85 -3.84
C ASN A 233 -1.38 2.89 -3.43
N ILE A 234 -0.48 2.21 -4.13
CA ILE A 234 0.96 2.45 -3.95
C ILE A 234 1.49 2.94 -5.28
N MET A 235 1.57 4.26 -5.45
CA MET A 235 2.09 4.88 -6.66
C MET A 235 3.60 4.66 -6.71
N THR A 236 3.97 3.54 -7.34
CA THR A 236 5.34 3.09 -7.44
C THR A 236 5.85 3.48 -8.81
N ASN A 237 6.99 4.17 -8.82
CA ASN A 237 7.61 4.72 -10.01
C ASN A 237 9.06 4.24 -10.07
N ALA A 238 9.52 3.87 -11.25
CA ALA A 238 10.92 3.58 -11.50
C ALA A 238 11.43 4.35 -12.71
N PHE A 239 12.45 5.17 -12.48
CA PHE A 239 13.24 5.80 -13.52
C PHE A 239 14.54 5.03 -13.67
N SER A 240 14.87 4.64 -14.89
CA SER A 240 16.04 3.81 -15.13
C SER A 240 16.75 4.15 -16.43
N GLY A 241 18.07 4.08 -16.42
CA GLY A 241 18.86 4.47 -17.56
C GLY A 241 20.35 4.38 -17.28
N TRP A 242 21.09 5.23 -17.97
CA TRP A 242 22.54 5.36 -17.82
C TRP A 242 22.87 6.72 -17.22
N GLN A 243 23.80 6.71 -16.27
CA GLN A 243 24.33 7.93 -15.67
C GLN A 243 25.07 8.75 -16.75
N PRO A 244 24.71 10.04 -16.97
CA PRO A 244 25.35 10.89 -17.97
C PRO A 244 26.88 10.91 -17.83
N GLY A 245 27.58 10.84 -18.97
CA GLY A 245 29.04 10.86 -18.98
C GLY A 245 29.73 9.61 -18.40
N THR A 246 28.97 8.58 -17.99
CA THR A 246 29.54 7.34 -17.46
C THR A 246 28.94 6.11 -18.14
N ARG A 247 29.49 4.92 -17.85
CA ARG A 247 28.91 3.63 -18.23
C ARG A 247 28.15 2.94 -17.09
N LYS A 248 27.73 3.69 -16.07
CA LYS A 248 27.00 3.12 -14.93
C LYS A 248 25.49 3.16 -15.18
N ARG A 249 24.79 2.07 -14.91
CA ARG A 249 23.33 2.03 -14.90
C ARG A 249 22.79 2.62 -13.61
N PHE A 250 21.63 3.25 -13.67
CA PHE A 250 20.87 3.64 -12.49
C PHE A 250 19.45 3.08 -12.55
N VAL A 251 18.88 2.90 -11.36
CA VAL A 251 17.46 2.62 -11.12
C VAL A 251 17.08 3.44 -9.90
N CYS A 252 16.29 4.49 -10.13
CA CYS A 252 15.67 5.31 -9.10
C CYS A 252 14.26 4.79 -8.88
N ILE A 253 13.96 4.30 -7.67
CA ILE A 253 12.60 3.93 -7.27
C ILE A 253 12.06 5.08 -6.44
N ASP A 254 10.95 5.66 -6.91
CA ASP A 254 10.23 6.72 -6.23
C ASP A 254 8.82 6.20 -5.88
N ILE A 255 8.53 6.12 -4.59
CA ILE A 255 7.24 5.66 -4.06
C ILE A 255 6.58 6.83 -3.34
N GLN A 256 5.36 7.17 -3.77
CA GLN A 256 4.60 8.26 -3.17
C GLN A 256 3.40 7.71 -2.39
N GLY A 257 3.37 8.01 -1.10
CA GLY A 257 2.14 7.95 -0.31
C GLY A 257 1.25 9.16 -0.63
N GLY A 258 -0.07 9.00 -0.52
CA GLY A 258 -1.00 10.13 -0.70
C GLY A 258 -1.37 10.76 0.62
N GLY A 259 -2.22 10.07 1.36
CA GLY A 259 -2.72 10.54 2.65
C GLY A 259 -3.69 9.57 3.29
N ALA A 260 -3.91 9.74 4.59
CA ALA A 260 -4.81 8.89 5.36
C ALA A 260 -6.28 9.33 5.21
N GLY A 261 -7.20 8.36 5.30
CA GLY A 261 -8.63 8.64 5.40
C GLY A 261 -8.97 9.43 6.67
N ALA A 262 -10.04 10.22 6.61
CA ALA A 262 -10.58 10.88 7.78
C ALA A 262 -10.96 9.87 8.88
N ARG A 263 -10.74 10.24 10.13
CA ARG A 263 -11.00 9.39 11.30
C ARG A 263 -12.30 9.83 11.98
N PRO A 264 -12.92 8.96 12.79
CA PRO A 264 -14.14 9.29 13.52
C PRO A 264 -14.04 10.55 14.39
N THR A 265 -12.82 10.92 14.78
CA THR A 265 -12.53 12.00 15.72
C THR A 265 -11.59 13.09 15.17
N LYS A 266 -10.98 12.92 13.99
CA LYS A 266 -9.90 13.80 13.48
C LYS A 266 -9.77 13.72 11.96
N ASP A 267 -9.30 14.79 11.33
CA ASP A 267 -8.95 14.81 9.90
C ASP A 267 -7.93 13.72 9.53
N GLY A 268 -7.91 13.35 8.25
CA GLY A 268 -6.87 12.54 7.66
C GLY A 268 -5.52 13.26 7.71
N ARG A 269 -4.43 12.50 7.86
CA ARG A 269 -3.07 13.09 7.79
C ARG A 269 -2.66 13.24 6.33
N ASP A 270 -2.42 14.49 5.92
CA ASP A 270 -1.86 14.84 4.62
C ASP A 270 -0.44 14.25 4.47
N GLY A 271 -0.10 13.70 3.29
CA GLY A 271 1.24 13.18 2.99
C GLY A 271 1.62 11.87 3.69
N GLN A 272 0.67 11.18 4.33
CA GLN A 272 0.91 9.92 5.05
C GLN A 272 0.61 8.70 4.17
N ASP A 273 1.61 7.82 4.00
CA ASP A 273 1.39 6.46 3.48
C ASP A 273 0.56 5.60 4.46
N SER A 274 -0.41 4.88 3.92
CA SER A 274 -1.37 4.07 4.66
C SER A 274 -1.26 2.58 4.34
N HIS A 275 -1.70 1.76 5.30
CA HIS A 275 -1.83 0.30 5.24
C HIS A 275 -0.53 -0.52 5.23
N LEU A 276 0.33 -0.38 4.22
CA LEU A 276 1.36 -1.40 3.96
C LEU A 276 2.74 -1.09 4.55
N ALA A 277 3.39 0.00 4.14
CA ALA A 277 4.82 0.15 4.41
C ALA A 277 5.17 1.36 5.28
N ARG A 278 4.26 2.34 5.41
CA ARG A 278 4.54 3.63 6.04
C ARG A 278 5.82 4.22 5.46
N PHE A 279 5.92 4.24 4.13
CA PHE A 279 7.09 4.74 3.43
C PHE A 279 7.40 6.17 3.89
N MET A 280 8.67 6.41 4.21
CA MET A 280 9.18 7.77 4.36
C MET A 280 9.51 8.31 2.96
N ASN A 281 9.32 9.61 2.77
CA ASN A 281 9.72 10.26 1.52
C ASN A 281 11.26 10.28 1.39
N THR A 282 11.75 10.11 0.17
CA THR A 282 13.16 10.34 -0.13
C THR A 282 13.42 11.85 -0.19
N PRO A 283 14.46 12.37 0.50
CA PRO A 283 14.85 13.77 0.37
C PRO A 283 15.15 14.14 -1.08
N VAL A 284 14.62 15.28 -1.54
CA VAL A 284 14.80 15.77 -2.91
C VAL A 284 16.29 15.89 -3.27
N GLU A 285 17.07 16.47 -2.37
CA GLU A 285 18.52 16.64 -2.57
C GLU A 285 19.24 15.29 -2.78
N ALA A 286 18.83 14.26 -2.04
CA ALA A 286 19.42 12.92 -2.17
C ALA A 286 19.09 12.29 -3.52
N GLU A 287 17.87 12.49 -4.04
CA GLU A 287 17.49 12.00 -5.37
C GLU A 287 18.23 12.74 -6.49
N GLU A 288 18.34 14.07 -6.41
CA GLU A 288 19.01 14.89 -7.42
C GLU A 288 20.53 14.73 -7.43
N LEU A 289 21.14 14.37 -6.29
CA LEU A 289 22.56 14.05 -6.20
C LEU A 289 22.88 12.70 -6.85
N GLU A 290 22.02 11.70 -6.66
CA GLU A 290 22.27 10.32 -7.08
C GLU A 290 21.79 10.04 -8.51
N TYR A 291 20.73 10.69 -9.00
CA TYR A 291 20.07 10.34 -10.25
C TYR A 291 19.94 11.54 -11.20
N PRO A 292 19.92 11.31 -12.53
CA PRO A 292 19.80 12.39 -13.52
C PRO A 292 18.35 12.88 -13.66
N ILE A 293 17.76 13.32 -12.56
CA ILE A 293 16.43 13.89 -12.46
C ILE A 293 16.48 15.22 -11.70
N ARG A 294 15.44 16.04 -11.86
CA ARG A 294 15.22 17.27 -11.11
C ARG A 294 13.79 17.29 -10.59
N VAL A 295 13.59 17.51 -9.30
CA VAL A 295 12.25 17.67 -8.73
C VAL A 295 11.86 19.15 -8.82
N GLU A 296 10.90 19.46 -9.69
CA GLU A 296 10.48 20.84 -9.94
C GLU A 296 9.39 21.31 -8.99
N ARG A 297 8.61 20.37 -8.46
CA ARG A 297 7.48 20.65 -7.58
C ARG A 297 7.28 19.51 -6.60
N TYR A 298 7.01 19.86 -5.36
CA TYR A 298 6.58 18.90 -4.34
C TYR A 298 5.63 19.59 -3.35
N GLU A 299 4.33 19.38 -3.53
CA GLU A 299 3.29 20.16 -2.83
C GLU A 299 2.01 19.35 -2.63
N PHE A 300 1.16 19.81 -1.70
CA PHE A 300 -0.22 19.31 -1.62
C PHE A 300 -1.09 19.98 -2.67
N ILE A 301 -2.08 19.25 -3.18
CA ILE A 301 -3.07 19.79 -4.13
C ILE A 301 -4.31 20.20 -3.32
N PRO A 302 -4.67 21.51 -3.27
CA PRO A 302 -5.86 21.97 -2.56
C PRO A 302 -7.14 21.30 -3.06
N ASP A 303 -8.17 21.25 -2.21
CA ASP A 303 -9.52 20.77 -2.54
C ASP A 303 -9.64 19.29 -2.95
N THR A 304 -8.57 18.50 -2.79
CA THR A 304 -8.56 17.09 -3.18
C THR A 304 -8.99 16.14 -2.07
N GLY A 305 -8.91 16.57 -0.82
CA GLY A 305 -9.36 15.79 0.33
C GLY A 305 -10.89 15.81 0.44
N GLY A 306 -11.51 14.64 0.57
CA GLY A 306 -12.95 14.49 0.68
C GLY A 306 -13.50 15.27 1.87
N ALA A 307 -14.50 16.11 1.60
CA ALA A 307 -15.12 16.92 2.62
C ALA A 307 -15.89 16.06 3.63
N GLY A 308 -15.87 16.44 4.90
CA GLY A 308 -16.64 15.79 5.95
C GLY A 308 -16.55 16.59 7.23
N ARG A 309 -17.29 16.17 8.28
CA ARG A 309 -17.06 16.71 9.64
C ARG A 309 -15.57 16.67 9.96
N PHE A 310 -14.93 15.57 9.58
CA PHE A 310 -13.48 15.46 9.44
C PHE A 310 -13.10 15.28 7.97
N ARG A 311 -12.14 16.08 7.50
CA ARG A 311 -11.67 16.10 6.11
C ARG A 311 -10.72 14.95 5.84
N GLY A 312 -10.82 14.33 4.67
CA GLY A 312 -9.81 13.40 4.18
C GLY A 312 -8.51 14.10 3.82
N ALA A 313 -7.38 13.40 3.87
CA ALA A 313 -6.10 13.96 3.47
C ALA A 313 -6.07 14.46 2.01
N LEU A 314 -5.26 15.50 1.75
CA LEU A 314 -5.02 16.02 0.41
C LEU A 314 -4.17 15.07 -0.43
N ALA A 315 -4.33 15.17 -1.74
CA ALA A 315 -3.41 14.64 -2.73
C ALA A 315 -2.06 15.37 -2.68
N LEU A 316 -1.03 14.66 -3.12
CA LEU A 316 0.33 15.13 -3.25
C LEU A 316 0.69 15.19 -4.74
N ARG A 317 1.37 16.26 -5.15
CA ARG A 317 1.94 16.42 -6.49
C ARG A 317 3.47 16.41 -6.39
N ARG A 318 4.10 15.60 -7.22
CA ARG A 318 5.55 15.60 -7.44
C ARG A 318 5.84 15.69 -8.93
N ASP A 319 6.50 16.76 -9.36
CA ASP A 319 6.88 16.95 -10.76
C ASP A 319 8.38 16.68 -10.91
N ILE A 320 8.72 15.72 -11.78
CA ILE A 320 10.08 15.22 -11.96
C ILE A 320 10.49 15.40 -13.41
N ARG A 321 11.49 16.24 -13.65
CA ARG A 321 12.11 16.44 -14.97
C ARG A 321 13.22 15.42 -15.18
N ALA A 322 13.20 14.76 -16.34
CA ALA A 322 14.28 13.93 -16.81
C ALA A 322 15.46 14.80 -17.30
N LEU A 323 16.68 14.56 -16.79
CA LEU A 323 17.91 15.24 -17.26
C LEU A 323 18.72 14.39 -18.25
N ALA A 324 18.29 13.15 -18.48
CA ALA A 324 18.89 12.20 -19.40
C ALA A 324 17.80 11.34 -20.03
N GLU A 325 18.12 10.63 -21.12
CA GLU A 325 17.20 9.62 -21.62
C GLU A 325 17.02 8.48 -20.60
N MET A 326 15.77 8.16 -20.29
CA MET A 326 15.45 7.14 -19.30
C MET A 326 14.13 6.44 -19.60
N THR A 327 13.97 5.27 -19.00
CA THR A 327 12.71 4.52 -19.02
C THR A 327 11.97 4.77 -17.71
N PHE A 328 10.71 5.18 -17.84
CA PHE A 328 9.77 5.37 -16.74
C PHE A 328 8.80 4.20 -16.70
N SER A 329 8.94 3.34 -15.69
CA SER A 329 8.00 2.23 -15.42
C SER A 329 7.17 2.56 -14.19
N ARG A 330 5.88 2.22 -14.22
CA ARG A 330 4.99 2.46 -13.09
C ARG A 330 3.89 1.44 -12.96
N TYR A 331 3.40 1.32 -11.73
CA TYR A 331 2.04 0.87 -11.46
C TYR A 331 1.43 1.74 -10.36
N ALA A 332 0.22 2.21 -10.61
CA ALA A 332 -0.57 3.05 -9.73
C ALA A 332 -2.06 2.71 -9.89
N ASP A 333 -2.88 3.30 -9.04
CA ASP A 333 -4.32 3.07 -8.98
C ASP A 333 -5.04 4.35 -8.48
N ARG A 334 -6.37 4.31 -8.33
CA ARG A 334 -7.22 5.45 -7.91
C ARG A 334 -7.26 6.62 -8.89
N GLN A 335 -6.99 6.36 -10.17
CA GLN A 335 -7.14 7.33 -11.24
C GLN A 335 -8.52 7.28 -11.88
N LYS A 336 -9.29 6.19 -11.69
CA LYS A 336 -10.70 6.07 -12.10
C LYS A 336 -11.65 6.05 -10.91
N PHE A 337 -11.33 5.28 -9.86
CA PHE A 337 -12.16 5.14 -8.66
C PHE A 337 -11.53 5.88 -7.47
N PRO A 338 -12.07 7.05 -7.06
CA PRO A 338 -11.50 7.80 -5.94
C PRO A 338 -11.70 7.07 -4.59
N PRO A 339 -10.90 7.41 -3.57
CA PRO A 339 -11.14 6.94 -2.21
C PRO A 339 -12.49 7.39 -1.65
N PHE A 340 -13.19 6.46 -1.01
CA PHE A 340 -14.57 6.65 -0.54
C PHE A 340 -14.66 7.45 0.77
N GLY A 341 -15.66 8.31 0.88
CA GLY A 341 -16.10 8.88 2.14
C GLY A 341 -16.95 7.90 2.95
N VAL A 342 -17.12 8.17 4.25
CA VAL A 342 -17.96 7.34 5.14
C VAL A 342 -18.91 8.19 5.98
N LEU A 343 -20.08 7.62 6.28
CA LEU A 343 -21.09 8.18 7.18
C LEU A 343 -21.50 9.63 6.84
N GLY A 344 -21.63 9.95 5.54
CA GLY A 344 -21.99 11.28 5.05
C GLY A 344 -20.80 12.14 4.59
N GLY A 345 -19.57 11.68 4.82
CA GLY A 345 -18.38 12.28 4.21
C GLY A 345 -18.35 12.04 2.70
N LYS A 346 -17.78 12.99 1.96
CA LYS A 346 -17.58 12.93 0.51
C LYS A 346 -16.31 12.16 0.15
N ASP A 347 -16.28 11.65 -1.07
CA ASP A 347 -15.12 10.99 -1.65
C ASP A 347 -13.97 11.99 -1.88
N GLY A 348 -12.74 11.48 -1.91
CA GLY A 348 -11.56 12.25 -2.31
C GLY A 348 -11.50 12.48 -3.83
N ALA A 349 -10.54 13.27 -4.28
CA ALA A 349 -10.25 13.42 -5.70
C ALA A 349 -9.44 12.22 -6.26
N PRO A 350 -9.64 11.84 -7.53
CA PRO A 350 -8.83 10.82 -8.18
C PRO A 350 -7.40 11.31 -8.40
N GLY A 351 -6.46 10.37 -8.45
CA GLY A 351 -5.08 10.62 -8.82
C GLY A 351 -4.88 10.77 -10.33
N ALA A 352 -3.66 11.11 -10.72
CA ALA A 352 -3.27 11.18 -12.12
C ALA A 352 -1.75 11.00 -12.29
N THR A 353 -1.37 10.36 -13.40
CA THR A 353 0.00 10.43 -13.91
C THR A 353 -0.03 11.22 -15.21
N LEU A 354 0.79 12.28 -15.30
CA LEU A 354 0.94 13.06 -16.52
C LEU A 354 2.39 13.01 -17.02
N ILE A 355 2.57 13.02 -18.34
CA ILE A 355 3.87 13.23 -18.99
C ILE A 355 3.70 14.46 -19.88
N ASN A 356 4.48 15.51 -19.63
CA ASN A 356 4.39 16.79 -20.34
C ASN A 356 2.97 17.41 -20.34
N GLY A 357 2.21 17.18 -19.27
CA GLY A 357 0.84 17.67 -19.13
C GLY A 357 -0.23 16.74 -19.71
N GLU A 358 0.14 15.74 -20.51
CA GLU A 358 -0.79 14.76 -21.07
C GLU A 358 -0.98 13.57 -20.12
N ARG A 359 -2.21 13.06 -20.02
CA ARG A 359 -2.52 11.93 -19.14
C ARG A 359 -1.91 10.66 -19.69
N ALA A 360 -1.11 10.00 -18.85
CA ALA A 360 -0.52 8.71 -19.12
C ALA A 360 -1.32 7.60 -18.39
N ARG A 361 -1.16 6.34 -18.83
CA ARG A 361 -1.80 5.18 -18.16
C ARG A 361 -1.41 5.08 -16.69
N SER A 362 -2.22 4.46 -15.83
CA SER A 362 -1.84 4.25 -14.42
C SER A 362 -0.75 3.18 -14.25
N LYS A 363 -0.65 2.25 -15.21
CA LYS A 363 0.27 1.11 -15.23
C LYS A 363 0.90 1.02 -16.61
N GLY A 364 2.23 0.93 -16.68
CA GLY A 364 2.91 0.83 -17.98
C GLY A 364 4.38 1.25 -17.94
N ILE A 365 4.93 1.41 -19.15
CA ILE A 365 6.32 1.79 -19.40
C ILE A 365 6.34 2.84 -20.51
N ASP A 366 7.01 3.95 -20.25
CA ASP A 366 7.23 5.03 -21.22
C ASP A 366 8.74 5.34 -21.33
N ARG A 367 9.15 5.90 -22.47
CA ARG A 367 10.52 6.41 -22.67
C ARG A 367 10.50 7.93 -22.53
N LEU A 368 11.34 8.45 -21.66
CA LEU A 368 11.52 9.88 -21.43
C LEU A 368 12.79 10.36 -22.12
N LYS A 369 12.71 11.54 -22.72
CA LYS A 369 13.82 12.32 -23.24
C LYS A 369 14.26 13.37 -22.21
N PRO A 370 15.50 13.88 -22.30
CA PRO A 370 15.91 15.03 -21.51
C PRO A 370 14.92 16.19 -21.71
N GLY A 371 14.47 16.79 -20.61
CA GLY A 371 13.48 17.87 -20.62
C GLY A 371 12.04 17.41 -20.40
N ASP A 372 11.69 16.13 -20.60
CA ASP A 372 10.35 15.63 -20.30
C ASP A 372 10.07 15.73 -18.80
N VAL A 373 8.82 16.06 -18.44
CA VAL A 373 8.36 16.20 -17.05
C VAL A 373 7.27 15.20 -16.75
N VAL A 374 7.49 14.37 -15.73
CA VAL A 374 6.47 13.47 -15.17
C VAL A 374 5.82 14.16 -13.97
N SER A 375 4.50 14.37 -14.03
CA SER A 375 3.70 14.84 -12.88
C SER A 375 3.00 13.65 -12.23
N LEU A 376 3.46 13.33 -11.04
CA LEU A 376 2.95 12.27 -10.18
C LEU A 376 1.94 12.87 -9.20
N ARG A 377 0.66 12.56 -9.37
CA ARG A 377 -0.42 13.08 -8.50
C ARG A 377 -1.14 11.93 -7.82
N THR A 378 -0.99 11.83 -6.51
CA THR A 378 -1.72 10.83 -5.72
C THR A 378 -3.21 11.20 -5.69
N PRO A 379 -4.12 10.26 -5.38
CA PRO A 379 -5.48 10.64 -5.01
C PRO A 379 -5.50 11.38 -3.67
N GLY A 380 -6.56 12.15 -3.43
CA GLY A 380 -6.93 12.58 -2.07
C GLY A 380 -7.65 11.45 -1.34
N ALA A 381 -7.87 11.59 -0.03
CA ALA A 381 -8.54 10.58 0.78
C ALA A 381 -10.00 10.97 1.09
N GLY A 382 -10.83 10.02 1.51
CA GLY A 382 -12.24 10.26 1.82
C GLY A 382 -12.49 11.02 3.13
N GLY A 383 -13.60 11.75 3.17
CA GLY A 383 -14.09 12.45 4.36
C GLY A 383 -14.90 11.56 5.31
N TYR A 384 -15.09 12.02 6.54
CA TYR A 384 -15.86 11.33 7.57
C TYR A 384 -16.94 12.24 8.14
N GLY A 385 -18.20 11.77 8.12
CA GLY A 385 -19.35 12.53 8.65
C GLY A 385 -19.81 13.65 7.71
N ASP A 386 -21.01 14.19 7.96
CA ASP A 386 -21.56 15.31 7.18
C ASP A 386 -20.64 16.55 7.23
N PRO A 387 -20.17 17.07 6.07
CA PRO A 387 -19.40 18.31 5.98
C PRO A 387 -20.02 19.49 6.73
N ARG A 388 -21.35 19.61 6.77
CA ARG A 388 -22.04 20.73 7.43
C ARG A 388 -21.90 20.72 8.95
N GLN A 389 -21.43 19.60 9.52
CA GLN A 389 -21.13 19.47 10.95
C GLN A 389 -19.67 19.82 11.28
N ARG A 390 -18.85 20.18 10.29
CA ARG A 390 -17.47 20.60 10.54
C ARG A 390 -17.45 21.93 11.28
N ASP A 391 -16.59 22.03 12.28
CA ASP A 391 -16.35 23.28 13.01
C ASP A 391 -15.90 24.38 12.02
N PRO A 392 -16.61 25.53 11.94
CA PRO A 392 -16.23 26.62 11.05
C PRO A 392 -14.81 27.14 11.24
N GLU A 393 -14.26 27.09 12.46
CA GLU A 393 -12.87 27.50 12.71
C GLU A 393 -11.86 26.57 12.03
N PHE A 394 -12.15 25.27 11.96
CA PHE A 394 -11.31 24.34 11.21
C PHE A 394 -11.39 24.59 9.71
N VAL A 395 -12.54 25.01 9.18
CA VAL A 395 -12.67 25.39 7.77
C VAL A 395 -11.87 26.66 7.47
N ARG A 396 -12.01 27.71 8.29
CA ARG A 396 -11.22 28.95 8.16
C ARG A 396 -9.71 28.70 8.25
N ARG A 397 -9.29 27.81 9.15
CA ARG A 397 -7.88 27.35 9.20
C ARG A 397 -7.48 26.67 7.90
N ASP A 398 -8.27 25.71 7.41
CA ASP A 398 -7.94 24.99 6.18
C ASP A 398 -7.86 25.94 4.97
N VAL A 399 -8.67 27.01 4.93
CA VAL A 399 -8.58 28.07 3.91
C VAL A 399 -7.29 28.86 4.05
N ARG A 400 -6.97 29.34 5.24
CA ARG A 400 -5.71 30.07 5.51
C ARG A 400 -4.48 29.23 5.18
N ASP A 401 -4.52 27.94 5.49
CA ASP A 401 -3.41 27.01 5.26
C ASP A 401 -3.37 26.53 3.78
N GLY A 402 -4.26 27.03 2.91
CA GLY A 402 -4.30 26.72 1.48
C GLY A 402 -4.74 25.29 1.16
N LYS A 403 -5.37 24.60 2.10
CA LYS A 403 -5.84 23.21 1.93
C LYS A 403 -7.20 23.14 1.26
N VAL A 404 -8.04 24.11 1.57
CA VAL A 404 -9.40 24.27 1.03
C VAL A 404 -9.48 25.67 0.41
N SER A 405 -9.99 25.82 -0.80
CA SER A 405 -10.23 27.14 -1.40
C SER A 405 -11.48 27.81 -0.79
N PRO A 406 -11.62 29.15 -0.87
CA PRO A 406 -12.85 29.83 -0.45
C PRO A 406 -14.11 29.28 -1.16
N ASP A 407 -13.99 28.95 -2.45
CA ASP A 407 -15.08 28.36 -3.23
C ASP A 407 -15.47 26.97 -2.71
N ALA A 408 -14.48 26.14 -2.36
CA ALA A 408 -14.73 24.84 -1.75
C ALA A 408 -15.29 24.96 -0.33
N ALA A 409 -14.83 25.94 0.46
CA ALA A 409 -15.36 26.24 1.79
C ALA A 409 -16.88 26.52 1.72
N LYS A 410 -17.29 27.38 0.79
CA LYS A 410 -18.70 27.71 0.56
C LYS A 410 -19.48 26.50 0.02
N ARG A 411 -18.97 25.84 -1.03
CA ARG A 411 -19.65 24.73 -1.71
C ARG A 411 -19.84 23.51 -0.81
N ASP A 412 -18.79 23.10 -0.11
CA ASP A 412 -18.77 21.82 0.58
C ASP A 412 -19.16 21.93 2.05
N TYR A 413 -18.84 23.04 2.71
CA TYR A 413 -19.11 23.25 4.14
C TYR A 413 -20.16 24.33 4.42
N GLY A 414 -20.56 25.12 3.42
CA GLY A 414 -21.55 26.19 3.60
C GLY A 414 -21.01 27.42 4.34
N ILE A 415 -19.68 27.63 4.32
CA ILE A 415 -19.02 28.69 5.06
C ILE A 415 -18.36 29.66 4.08
N ASP A 416 -18.70 30.93 4.18
CA ASP A 416 -17.94 32.02 3.55
C ASP A 416 -16.73 32.35 4.45
N ALA A 417 -15.52 32.05 3.96
CA ALA A 417 -14.26 32.12 4.71
C ALA A 417 -13.13 32.76 3.91
#